data_AF-A0A7C6YEP5-F1
#
_entry.id   AF-A0A7C6YEP5-F1
#
_cell.length_a   1.000
_cell.length_b   1.000
_cell.length_c   1.000
_cell.angle_alpha   90.00
_cell.angle_beta   90.00
_cell.angle_gamma   90.00
#
_symmetry.space_group_name_H-M   'P 1'
#
loop_
_entity.id
_entity.type
_entity.pdbx_description
1 polymer ?
#
loop_
_entity_poly.entity_id
_entity_poly.type
_entity_poly.pdbx_seq_one_letter_code
_entity_poly.pdbx_strand_id
1 'polypeptide(L)'
;ACGLLLSAALVGCELGSGDSTTANVTGGDGMVYNFSGLYAPSEGQAHLVVPANGAALKWIRLLHYGRVLEGYDSARQTWSGQISGMDGSKASFTLRGRTSAGVQAEIVGVLRYAKGDGESRAAMEATWVEPNFAGDIFATASVSPPHTGGGGGGDGGGGGGGGGEGGGGGGGGGGDQPGGLEIAPEIRWFVPSGGISGYYTVYGGTPPYTWRVSDSALGTLSPTTGTRVTYTTTRIPGTNIITVTDGNHDTATAWAEYH
;
A
#
# COMPACT_ATOMS: atom_id res chain seq x y z
N ALA A 1 6.31 -48.50 43.32
CA ALA A 1 7.18 -47.37 42.93
C ALA A 1 7.66 -47.59 41.50
N CYS A 2 7.13 -46.84 40.54
CA CYS A 2 7.82 -46.54 39.28
C CYS A 2 7.03 -45.40 38.63
N GLY A 3 7.58 -44.19 38.75
CA GLY A 3 7.06 -43.01 38.07
C GLY A 3 7.84 -42.81 36.77
N LEU A 4 7.15 -42.34 35.74
CA LEU A 4 7.75 -41.57 34.68
C LEU A 4 6.64 -40.74 34.02
N LEU A 5 6.51 -39.49 34.47
CA LEU A 5 5.78 -38.43 33.78
C LEU A 5 6.76 -37.80 32.79
N LEU A 6 6.52 -37.99 31.50
CA LEU A 6 7.27 -37.35 30.42
C LEU A 6 6.55 -36.04 30.06
N SER A 7 7.10 -34.92 30.52
CA SER A 7 6.64 -33.58 30.15
C SER A 7 7.13 -33.24 28.74
N ALA A 8 6.22 -33.11 27.79
CA ALA A 8 6.51 -32.59 26.45
C ALA A 8 6.70 -31.06 26.53
N ALA A 9 7.93 -30.60 26.31
CA ALA A 9 8.23 -29.18 26.14
C ALA A 9 7.83 -28.77 24.72
N LEU A 10 6.76 -27.98 24.61
CA LEU A 10 6.43 -27.24 23.40
C LEU A 10 7.46 -26.11 23.24
N VAL A 11 8.41 -26.30 22.34
CA VAL A 11 9.22 -25.20 21.80
C VAL A 11 8.31 -24.39 20.89
N GLY A 12 7.72 -23.32 21.43
CA GLY A 12 7.08 -22.29 20.63
C GLY A 12 8.17 -21.55 19.88
N CYS A 13 8.42 -21.92 18.63
CA CYS A 13 9.12 -21.04 17.71
C CYS A 13 8.24 -19.80 17.53
N GLU A 14 8.66 -18.70 18.14
CA GLU A 14 8.15 -17.36 17.85
C GLU A 14 8.49 -17.11 16.37
N LEU A 15 7.51 -17.33 15.49
CA LEU A 15 7.56 -16.81 14.14
C LEU A 15 7.48 -15.30 14.29
N GLY A 16 8.64 -14.65 14.37
CA GLY A 16 8.79 -13.23 14.13
C GLY A 16 8.16 -12.93 12.77
N SER A 17 6.93 -12.43 12.81
CA SER A 17 6.23 -11.89 11.65
C SER A 17 7.00 -10.65 11.23
N GLY A 18 7.96 -10.83 10.31
CA GLY A 18 8.56 -9.72 9.59
C GLY A 18 7.44 -8.98 8.88
N ASP A 19 7.19 -7.76 9.34
CA ASP A 19 6.14 -6.88 8.86
C ASP A 19 6.11 -6.82 7.33
N SER A 20 4.91 -6.83 6.77
CA SER A 20 4.65 -6.55 5.36
C SER A 20 5.07 -5.10 5.07
N THR A 21 6.31 -4.88 4.65
CA THR A 21 6.76 -3.56 4.22
C THR A 21 6.36 -3.36 2.77
N THR A 22 5.18 -2.77 2.57
CA THR A 22 4.95 -2.05 1.32
C THR A 22 5.97 -0.90 1.31
N ALA A 23 6.84 -0.81 0.31
CA ALA A 23 7.89 0.20 0.23
C ALA A 23 7.24 1.59 0.28
N ASN A 24 7.32 2.19 1.45
CA ASN A 24 6.80 3.51 1.70
C ASN A 24 7.54 4.48 0.79
N VAL A 25 6.80 5.19 -0.05
CA VAL A 25 7.41 6.27 -0.84
C VAL A 25 7.83 7.34 0.15
N THR A 26 9.14 7.47 0.30
CA THR A 26 9.76 8.40 1.25
C THR A 26 9.99 9.71 0.52
N GLY A 27 9.57 10.82 1.11
CA GLY A 27 9.88 12.13 0.60
C GLY A 27 11.39 12.38 0.61
N GLY A 28 11.87 13.39 -0.13
CA GLY A 28 13.27 13.82 -0.08
C GLY A 28 13.75 14.29 1.30
N ASP A 29 12.83 14.41 2.26
CA ASP A 29 13.04 14.76 3.66
C ASP A 29 13.19 13.54 4.60
N GLY A 30 13.15 12.31 4.08
CA GLY A 30 13.26 11.09 4.89
C GLY A 30 11.96 10.69 5.62
N MET A 31 10.87 11.43 5.41
CA MET A 31 9.56 11.14 5.99
C MET A 31 8.73 10.27 5.05
N VAL A 32 7.99 9.34 5.65
CA VAL A 32 6.96 8.55 4.99
C VAL A 32 5.63 9.26 5.13
N TYR A 33 4.99 9.53 4.00
CA TYR A 33 3.68 10.16 3.93
C TYR A 33 2.60 9.14 3.58
N ASN A 34 1.52 9.11 4.36
CA ASN A 34 0.33 8.32 4.05
C ASN A 34 -0.79 9.24 3.56
N PHE A 35 -1.23 9.04 2.31
CA PHE A 35 -2.32 9.80 1.71
C PHE A 35 -3.68 9.08 1.76
N SER A 36 -3.77 7.96 2.48
CA SER A 36 -5.03 7.23 2.68
C SER A 36 -6.01 8.07 3.50
N GLY A 37 -7.23 8.24 3.00
CA GLY A 37 -8.24 9.06 3.65
C GLY A 37 -9.52 9.21 2.83
N LEU A 38 -10.58 9.72 3.45
CA LEU A 38 -11.81 10.10 2.76
C LEU A 38 -11.69 11.56 2.31
N TYR A 39 -11.45 11.76 1.02
CA TYR A 39 -11.38 13.09 0.41
C TYR A 39 -12.78 13.57 0.10
N ALA A 40 -13.16 14.67 0.75
CA ALA A 40 -14.45 15.32 0.59
C ALA A 40 -14.24 16.83 0.34
N PRO A 41 -15.24 17.53 -0.25
CA PRO A 41 -15.14 18.96 -0.48
C PRO A 41 -14.91 19.71 0.83
N SER A 42 -14.18 20.82 0.76
CA SER A 42 -14.13 21.78 1.86
C SER A 42 -15.52 22.38 2.12
N GLU A 43 -15.72 22.95 3.31
CA GLU A 43 -17.01 23.50 3.74
C GLU A 43 -17.67 24.39 2.66
N GLY A 44 -18.97 24.15 2.42
CA GLY A 44 -19.79 24.94 1.49
C GLY A 44 -20.04 24.30 0.12
N GLN A 45 -19.30 23.25 -0.26
CA GLN A 45 -19.50 22.58 -1.55
C GLN A 45 -20.11 21.17 -1.38
N ALA A 46 -21.12 20.85 -2.19
CA ALA A 46 -21.89 19.59 -2.07
C ALA A 46 -21.26 18.39 -2.81
N HIS A 47 -20.29 18.66 -3.70
CA HIS A 47 -19.63 17.67 -4.55
C HIS A 47 -18.23 18.14 -4.92
N LEU A 48 -17.32 17.18 -5.13
CA LEU A 48 -15.98 17.43 -5.68
C LEU A 48 -16.06 17.84 -7.15
N VAL A 49 -16.87 17.12 -7.93
CA VAL A 49 -17.13 17.45 -9.35
C VAL A 49 -18.51 16.92 -9.75
N VAL A 50 -19.18 17.62 -10.67
CA VAL A 50 -20.33 17.09 -11.41
C VAL A 50 -19.83 16.65 -12.77
N PRO A 51 -19.66 15.34 -13.03
CA PRO A 51 -19.18 14.85 -14.30
C PRO A 51 -20.19 15.14 -15.41
N ALA A 52 -19.73 15.20 -16.66
CA ALA A 52 -20.64 15.32 -17.80
C ALA A 52 -21.52 14.07 -17.95
N ASN A 53 -21.01 12.91 -17.51
CA ASN A 53 -21.71 11.64 -17.57
C ASN A 53 -21.70 10.96 -16.19
N GLY A 54 -22.89 10.69 -15.64
CA GLY A 54 -23.06 9.94 -14.40
C GLY A 54 -23.37 10.82 -13.18
N ALA A 55 -23.28 10.22 -12.00
CA ALA A 55 -23.60 10.87 -10.74
C ALA A 55 -22.45 11.81 -10.30
N ALA A 56 -22.81 12.89 -9.61
CA ALA A 56 -21.84 13.78 -8.99
C ALA A 56 -20.91 13.03 -8.03
N LEU A 57 -19.61 13.30 -8.15
CA LEU A 57 -18.59 12.80 -7.23
C LEU A 57 -18.67 13.61 -5.95
N LYS A 58 -19.21 13.03 -4.88
CA LYS A 58 -19.37 13.72 -3.58
C LYS A 58 -18.16 13.57 -2.68
N TRP A 59 -17.47 12.44 -2.80
CA TRP A 59 -16.26 12.13 -2.07
C TRP A 59 -15.54 11.00 -2.81
N ILE A 60 -14.24 10.86 -2.56
CA ILE A 60 -13.44 9.72 -2.96
C ILE A 60 -12.60 9.27 -1.77
N ARG A 61 -12.71 8.00 -1.38
CA ARG A 61 -11.81 7.42 -0.39
C ARG A 61 -10.59 6.91 -1.14
N LEU A 62 -9.40 7.32 -0.73
CA LEU A 62 -8.15 6.79 -1.24
C LEU A 62 -7.51 5.85 -0.23
N LEU A 63 -6.84 4.84 -0.76
CA LEU A 63 -5.93 3.96 -0.05
C LEU A 63 -4.58 4.02 -0.74
N HIS A 64 -3.54 4.16 0.07
CA HIS A 64 -2.17 4.37 -0.39
C HIS A 64 -1.27 3.25 0.11
N TYR A 65 -0.64 2.56 -0.84
CA TYR A 65 0.23 1.42 -0.59
C TYR A 65 1.48 1.53 -1.44
N GLY A 66 2.56 2.08 -0.86
CA GLY A 66 3.78 2.38 -1.61
C GLY A 66 3.51 3.30 -2.78
N ARG A 67 3.72 2.87 -4.03
CA ARG A 67 3.40 3.71 -5.20
C ARG A 67 1.96 3.59 -5.67
N VAL A 68 1.19 2.65 -5.14
CA VAL A 68 -0.16 2.33 -5.63
C VAL A 68 -1.19 3.17 -4.90
N LEU A 69 -2.15 3.68 -5.66
CA LEU A 69 -3.37 4.29 -5.14
C LEU A 69 -4.58 3.49 -5.62
N GLU A 70 -5.42 3.16 -4.67
CA GLU A 70 -6.76 2.66 -4.94
C GLU A 70 -7.77 3.67 -4.43
N GLY A 71 -8.91 3.73 -5.10
CA GLY A 71 -9.98 4.62 -4.69
C GLY A 71 -11.35 4.00 -4.84
N TYR A 72 -12.26 4.46 -4.02
CA TYR A 72 -13.68 4.16 -4.12
C TYR A 72 -14.46 5.44 -3.92
N ASP A 73 -15.50 5.64 -4.74
CA ASP A 73 -16.24 6.89 -4.74
C ASP A 73 -17.68 6.80 -4.22
N SER A 74 -18.31 7.96 -4.11
CA SER A 74 -19.71 8.10 -3.67
C SER A 74 -20.75 7.41 -4.56
N ALA A 75 -20.38 7.03 -5.78
CA ALA A 75 -21.22 6.32 -6.74
C ALA A 75 -20.87 4.83 -6.84
N ARG A 76 -20.08 4.34 -5.88
CA ARG A 76 -19.61 2.96 -5.79
C ARG A 76 -18.70 2.50 -6.93
N GLN A 77 -18.03 3.43 -7.60
CA GLN A 77 -17.04 3.09 -8.61
C GLN A 77 -15.67 2.92 -7.98
N THR A 78 -14.89 2.02 -8.54
CA THR A 78 -13.49 1.82 -8.15
C THR A 78 -12.55 2.57 -9.07
N TRP A 79 -11.45 2.97 -8.47
CA TRP A 79 -10.39 3.76 -9.07
C TRP A 79 -9.07 3.06 -8.79
N SER A 80 -8.21 3.00 -9.80
CA SER A 80 -6.89 2.41 -9.72
C SER A 80 -5.86 3.38 -10.25
N GLY A 81 -4.72 3.47 -9.60
CA GLY A 81 -3.75 4.49 -9.93
C GLY A 81 -2.47 4.38 -9.17
N GLN A 82 -1.68 5.44 -9.25
CA GLN A 82 -0.35 5.47 -8.68
C GLN A 82 0.11 6.87 -8.37
N ILE A 83 1.10 6.94 -7.48
CA ILE A 83 1.94 8.11 -7.25
C ILE A 83 3.12 8.04 -8.23
N SER A 84 3.22 9.05 -9.09
CA SER A 84 4.27 9.16 -10.12
C SER A 84 5.56 9.78 -9.57
N GLY A 85 5.47 10.57 -8.51
CA GLY A 85 6.62 11.12 -7.80
C GLY A 85 6.23 11.76 -6.49
N MET A 86 7.19 11.86 -5.57
CA MET A 86 7.06 12.64 -4.35
C MET A 86 8.18 13.66 -4.23
N ASP A 87 7.82 14.84 -3.74
CA ASP A 87 8.73 15.91 -3.34
C ASP A 87 8.31 16.40 -1.95
N GLY A 88 9.00 15.89 -0.93
CA GLY A 88 8.62 16.05 0.48
C GLY A 88 7.16 15.65 0.72
N SER A 89 6.36 16.60 1.20
CA SER A 89 4.94 16.43 1.51
C SER A 89 3.99 16.45 0.31
N LYS A 90 4.50 16.53 -0.92
CA LYS A 90 3.69 16.59 -2.15
C LYS A 90 3.88 15.32 -2.96
N ALA A 91 2.77 14.75 -3.44
CA ALA A 91 2.77 13.57 -4.30
C ALA A 91 1.97 13.84 -5.57
N SER A 92 2.59 13.71 -6.74
CA SER A 92 1.88 13.71 -8.02
C SER A 92 1.22 12.35 -8.21
N PHE A 93 -0.04 12.35 -8.63
CA PHE A 93 -0.80 11.12 -8.77
C PHE A 93 -1.69 11.08 -10.00
N THR A 94 -2.09 9.87 -10.36
CA THR A 94 -3.08 9.60 -11.39
C THR A 94 -3.97 8.46 -10.94
N LEU A 95 -5.29 8.62 -11.05
CA LEU A 95 -6.29 7.57 -10.86
C LEU A 95 -7.10 7.40 -12.15
N ARG A 96 -7.42 6.15 -12.47
CA ARG A 96 -8.25 5.77 -13.61
C ARG A 96 -9.41 4.94 -13.12
N GLY A 97 -10.58 5.26 -13.63
CA GLY A 97 -11.82 4.60 -13.28
C GLY A 97 -12.88 4.80 -14.36
N ARG A 98 -14.12 4.62 -13.95
CA ARG A 98 -15.28 4.92 -14.79
C ARG A 98 -16.28 5.73 -13.98
N THR A 99 -17.03 6.57 -14.66
CA THR A 99 -18.19 7.23 -14.06
C THR A 99 -19.30 6.21 -13.82
N SER A 100 -20.33 6.58 -13.05
CA SER A 100 -21.48 5.70 -12.83
C SER A 100 -22.30 5.41 -14.11
N ALA A 101 -22.06 6.15 -15.20
CA ALA A 101 -22.61 5.89 -16.52
C ALA A 101 -21.71 4.95 -17.37
N GLY A 102 -20.60 4.47 -16.82
CA GLY A 102 -19.65 3.57 -17.48
C GLY A 102 -18.62 4.24 -18.39
N VAL A 103 -18.58 5.58 -18.44
CA VAL A 103 -17.63 6.36 -19.24
C VAL A 103 -16.27 6.35 -18.56
N GLN A 104 -15.18 6.17 -19.31
CA GLN A 104 -13.82 6.26 -18.76
C GLN A 104 -13.53 7.67 -18.25
N ALA A 105 -12.92 7.76 -17.07
CA ALA A 105 -12.51 9.01 -16.48
C ALA A 105 -11.14 8.85 -15.80
N GLU A 106 -10.38 9.95 -15.76
CA GLU A 106 -9.09 10.05 -15.10
C GLU A 106 -9.13 11.19 -14.08
N ILE A 107 -8.45 11.02 -12.95
CA ILE A 107 -8.20 12.07 -11.97
C ILE A 107 -6.69 12.24 -11.90
N VAL A 108 -6.19 13.40 -12.32
CA VAL A 108 -4.75 13.71 -12.32
C VAL A 108 -4.52 14.91 -11.42
N GLY A 109 -3.55 14.85 -10.53
CA GLY A 109 -3.31 15.97 -9.63
C GLY A 109 -2.17 15.77 -8.66
N VAL A 110 -2.24 16.56 -7.59
CA VAL A 110 -1.27 16.56 -6.50
C VAL A 110 -2.00 16.34 -5.18
N LEU A 111 -1.48 15.41 -4.38
CA LEU A 111 -1.82 15.25 -2.97
C LEU A 111 -0.78 16.01 -2.16
N ARG A 112 -1.24 16.80 -1.19
CA ARG A 112 -0.38 17.63 -0.36
C ARG A 112 -0.68 17.41 1.10
N TYR A 113 0.32 16.99 1.84
CA TYR A 113 0.21 16.91 3.29
C TYR A 113 0.14 18.32 3.89
N ALA A 114 -0.80 18.52 4.82
CA ALA A 114 -0.93 19.72 5.62
C ALA A 114 -0.98 19.33 7.10
N LYS A 115 -0.05 19.87 7.87
CA LYS A 115 -0.09 19.73 9.33
C LYS A 115 -1.16 20.68 9.87
N GLY A 116 -2.24 20.13 10.42
CA GLY A 116 -3.22 20.89 11.20
C GLY A 116 -2.86 20.89 12.68
N ASP A 117 -3.54 21.75 13.44
CA ASP A 117 -3.45 21.80 14.90
C ASP A 117 -4.03 20.52 15.51
N GLY A 118 -3.18 19.52 15.74
CA GLY A 118 -3.56 18.25 16.38
C GLY A 118 -4.10 17.17 15.44
N GLU A 119 -4.45 17.51 14.20
CA GLU A 119 -4.86 16.55 13.17
C GLU A 119 -3.99 16.62 11.93
N SER A 120 -3.71 15.44 11.40
CA SER A 120 -3.01 15.25 10.15
C SER A 120 -3.98 15.27 8.99
N ARG A 121 -3.76 16.17 8.02
CA ARG A 121 -4.65 16.36 6.88
C ARG A 121 -3.89 16.27 5.56
N ALA A 122 -4.59 15.86 4.51
CA ALA A 122 -4.12 15.95 3.15
C ALA A 122 -5.13 16.75 2.32
N ALA A 123 -4.61 17.61 1.45
CA ALA A 123 -5.37 18.28 0.41
C ALA A 123 -5.14 17.57 -0.93
N MET A 124 -6.20 17.44 -1.72
CA MET A 124 -6.15 17.01 -3.11
C MET A 124 -6.49 18.22 -3.98
N GLU A 125 -5.56 18.55 -4.87
CA GLU A 125 -5.73 19.55 -5.92
C GLU A 125 -5.57 18.80 -7.24
N ALA A 126 -6.67 18.53 -7.92
CA ALA A 126 -6.69 17.65 -9.09
C ALA A 126 -7.66 18.12 -10.17
N THR A 127 -7.54 17.52 -11.35
CA THR A 127 -8.46 17.70 -12.47
C THR A 127 -9.10 16.36 -12.78
N TRP A 128 -10.43 16.36 -12.85
CA TRP A 128 -11.23 15.31 -13.42
C TRP A 128 -11.22 15.44 -14.95
N VAL A 129 -10.97 14.34 -15.66
CA VAL A 129 -10.88 14.33 -17.13
C VAL A 129 -11.78 13.24 -17.71
N GLU A 130 -12.68 13.66 -18.59
CA GLU A 130 -13.52 12.86 -19.49
C GLU A 130 -13.24 13.28 -20.95
N PRO A 131 -13.61 12.48 -21.97
CA PRO A 131 -13.32 12.77 -23.38
C PRO A 131 -13.72 14.18 -23.87
N ASN A 132 -14.73 14.82 -23.28
CA ASN A 132 -15.21 16.16 -23.65
C ASN A 132 -15.51 17.05 -22.45
N PHE A 133 -14.99 16.71 -21.27
CA PHE A 133 -15.28 17.44 -20.05
C PHE A 133 -14.06 17.40 -19.12
N ALA A 134 -13.74 18.54 -18.53
CA ALA A 134 -12.79 18.62 -17.44
C ALA A 134 -13.38 19.47 -16.32
N GLY A 135 -13.07 19.11 -15.08
CA GLY A 135 -13.50 19.83 -13.90
C GLY A 135 -12.43 19.79 -12.82
N ASP A 136 -12.37 20.84 -12.01
CA ASP A 136 -11.42 20.90 -10.90
C ASP A 136 -11.97 20.14 -9.69
N ILE A 137 -11.06 19.46 -8.97
CA ILE A 137 -11.32 18.79 -7.72
C ILE A 137 -10.45 19.45 -6.65
N PHE A 138 -11.12 20.00 -5.64
CA PHE A 138 -10.51 20.46 -4.40
C PHE A 138 -11.10 19.65 -3.25
N ALA A 139 -10.27 18.85 -2.59
CA ALA A 139 -10.73 17.98 -1.52
C ALA A 139 -9.77 17.99 -0.33
N THR A 140 -10.29 17.65 0.84
CA THR A 140 -9.50 17.44 2.04
C THR A 140 -9.84 16.10 2.69
N ALA A 141 -8.86 15.47 3.31
CA ALA A 141 -9.02 14.25 4.09
C ALA A 141 -8.22 14.33 5.39
N SER A 142 -8.72 13.70 6.45
CA SER A 142 -7.88 13.33 7.60
C SER A 142 -7.04 12.10 7.23
N VAL A 143 -5.76 12.14 7.55
CA VAL A 143 -4.76 11.11 7.19
C VAL A 143 -3.86 10.79 8.40
N SER A 144 -3.07 9.73 8.29
CA SER A 144 -2.10 9.38 9.34
C SER A 144 -0.90 10.34 9.35
N PRO A 145 -0.39 10.74 10.55
CA PRO A 145 0.84 11.52 10.71
C PRO A 145 2.00 10.98 9.88
N PRO A 146 2.86 11.84 9.30
CA PRO A 146 4.07 11.37 8.66
C PRO A 146 4.99 10.79 9.74
N HIS A 147 5.69 9.73 9.42
CA HIS A 147 6.65 9.10 10.32
C HIS A 147 8.00 8.97 9.62
N THR A 148 9.08 8.94 10.38
CA THR A 148 10.41 8.66 9.83
C THR A 148 10.42 7.26 9.24
N GLY A 149 10.94 7.10 8.02
CA GLY A 149 11.13 5.79 7.39
C GLY A 149 12.07 4.94 8.25
N GLY A 150 11.52 4.10 9.12
CA GLY A 150 12.28 3.25 10.00
C GLY A 150 12.89 2.11 9.19
N GLY A 151 14.20 2.18 8.92
CA GLY A 151 14.98 0.96 8.78
C GLY A 151 14.89 0.23 10.12
N GLY A 152 14.30 -0.96 10.13
CA GLY A 152 14.27 -1.82 11.31
C GLY A 152 15.70 -2.19 11.73
N GLY A 153 16.32 -1.35 12.53
CA GLY A 153 17.52 -1.66 13.29
C GLY A 153 17.09 -2.10 14.68
N GLY A 154 17.18 -3.40 14.95
CA GLY A 154 16.93 -3.94 16.28
C GLY A 154 18.02 -3.51 17.24
N ASP A 155 17.66 -2.71 18.25
CA ASP A 155 18.56 -2.41 19.36
C ASP A 155 18.43 -3.51 20.43
N GLY A 156 19.00 -4.67 20.11
CA GLY A 156 19.24 -5.76 21.03
C GLY A 156 20.60 -5.61 21.72
N GLY A 157 20.61 -4.95 22.89
CA GLY A 157 21.45 -5.31 24.04
C GLY A 157 22.96 -5.03 24.03
N GLY A 158 23.40 -4.39 25.12
CA GLY A 158 24.54 -4.90 25.89
C GLY A 158 25.80 -4.03 25.96
N GLY A 159 26.13 -3.62 27.19
CA GLY A 159 27.52 -3.61 27.68
C GLY A 159 28.34 -2.34 27.42
N GLY A 160 28.96 -1.83 28.48
CA GLY A 160 29.81 -0.64 28.45
C GLY A 160 31.26 -0.91 28.04
N GLY A 161 32.07 0.15 28.15
CA GLY A 161 33.52 0.10 27.98
C GLY A 161 34.01 1.36 27.27
N GLY A 162 34.70 2.23 28.01
CA GLY A 162 35.19 3.51 27.51
C GLY A 162 36.45 3.44 26.65
N GLY A 163 36.82 4.62 26.15
CA GLY A 163 38.19 5.00 25.81
C GLY A 163 38.68 4.60 24.42
N GLY A 164 38.97 5.60 23.57
CA GLY A 164 39.79 5.39 22.38
C GLY A 164 39.57 6.48 21.32
N GLU A 165 40.52 7.40 21.24
CA GLU A 165 40.65 8.40 20.17
C GLU A 165 41.24 7.77 18.88
N GLY A 166 40.94 8.38 17.73
CA GLY A 166 41.54 8.13 16.41
C GLY A 166 40.62 7.33 15.47
N GLY A 167 40.42 7.63 14.19
CA GLY A 167 40.99 8.60 13.27
C GLY A 167 40.78 8.06 11.85
N GLY A 168 40.37 8.91 10.91
CA GLY A 168 40.70 8.83 9.47
C GLY A 168 40.13 7.71 8.56
N GLY A 169 39.57 8.13 7.41
CA GLY A 169 39.35 7.33 6.19
C GLY A 169 37.91 6.82 6.06
N GLY A 170 37.15 7.01 4.99
CA GLY A 170 37.50 7.14 3.58
C GLY A 170 36.91 5.95 2.81
N GLY A 171 35.97 6.21 1.90
CA GLY A 171 35.30 5.20 1.04
C GLY A 171 33.83 5.01 1.44
N GLY A 172 32.82 5.34 0.64
CA GLY A 172 32.71 5.05 -0.78
C GLY A 172 32.08 3.67 -0.94
N GLY A 173 30.75 3.61 -0.86
CA GLY A 173 29.99 2.38 -1.02
C GLY A 173 28.51 2.62 -0.73
N GLY A 174 27.76 3.04 -1.75
CA GLY A 174 26.31 2.90 -1.76
C GLY A 174 26.01 1.41 -1.68
N GLY A 175 25.79 0.92 -0.46
CA GLY A 175 25.40 -0.46 -0.23
C GLY A 175 23.92 -0.58 -0.53
N ASP A 176 23.60 -1.23 -1.65
CA ASP A 176 22.35 -1.92 -1.86
C ASP A 176 21.93 -2.57 -0.53
N GLN A 177 20.93 -2.00 0.15
CA GLN A 177 20.27 -2.74 1.22
C GLN A 177 19.86 -4.08 0.60
N PRO A 178 20.18 -5.24 1.22
CA PRO A 178 19.71 -6.51 0.71
C PRO A 178 18.18 -6.41 0.63
N GLY A 179 17.69 -6.30 -0.61
CA GLY A 179 16.31 -5.93 -0.88
C GLY A 179 15.41 -6.95 -0.24
N GLY A 180 14.81 -6.58 0.89
CA GLY A 180 13.87 -7.43 1.61
C GLY A 180 12.79 -7.94 0.65
N LEU A 181 12.36 -9.18 0.87
CA LEU A 181 11.28 -9.75 0.08
C LEU A 181 10.01 -8.91 0.27
N GLU A 182 9.43 -8.43 -0.83
CA GLU A 182 8.26 -7.55 -0.83
C GLU A 182 7.23 -8.02 -1.85
N ILE A 183 5.93 -7.82 -1.55
CA ILE A 183 4.84 -7.97 -2.53
C ILE A 183 4.20 -6.61 -2.81
N ALA A 184 4.16 -6.21 -4.08
CA ALA A 184 3.34 -5.09 -4.53
C ALA A 184 2.13 -5.59 -5.34
N PRO A 185 0.90 -5.45 -4.82
CA PRO A 185 -0.31 -5.64 -5.61
C PRO A 185 -0.57 -4.46 -6.53
N GLU A 186 -1.10 -4.73 -7.72
CA GLU A 186 -1.71 -3.70 -8.59
C GLU A 186 -3.14 -3.37 -8.15
N ILE A 187 -3.85 -4.36 -7.59
CA ILE A 187 -5.22 -4.23 -7.07
C ILE A 187 -5.36 -5.15 -5.83
N ARG A 188 -5.70 -4.57 -4.68
CA ARG A 188 -6.10 -5.26 -3.44
C ARG A 188 -7.61 -5.36 -3.32
N TRP A 189 -8.36 -4.33 -3.73
CA TRP A 189 -9.83 -4.30 -3.58
C TRP A 189 -10.57 -4.67 -4.87
N PHE A 190 -11.30 -5.76 -4.77
CA PHE A 190 -12.17 -6.29 -5.81
C PHE A 190 -13.63 -5.98 -5.45
N VAL A 191 -14.41 -5.48 -6.40
CA VAL A 191 -15.84 -5.22 -6.22
C VAL A 191 -16.61 -5.78 -7.41
N PRO A 192 -17.93 -6.03 -7.31
CA PRO A 192 -18.73 -6.58 -8.40
C PRO A 192 -18.67 -5.78 -9.72
N SER A 193 -18.50 -4.45 -9.63
CA SER A 193 -18.36 -3.54 -10.77
C SER A 193 -16.92 -3.37 -11.27
N GLY A 194 -15.94 -3.86 -10.52
CA GLY A 194 -14.52 -3.79 -10.83
C GLY A 194 -14.01 -5.00 -11.62
N GLY A 195 -12.70 -5.03 -11.86
CA GLY A 195 -12.04 -6.25 -12.30
C GLY A 195 -12.17 -7.36 -11.24
N ILE A 196 -12.21 -8.62 -11.66
CA ILE A 196 -12.23 -9.79 -10.76
C ILE A 196 -10.82 -10.37 -10.52
N SER A 197 -9.80 -9.73 -11.08
CA SER A 197 -8.43 -10.21 -11.04
C SER A 197 -7.45 -9.06 -10.96
N GLY A 198 -6.34 -9.27 -10.25
CA GLY A 198 -5.29 -8.29 -10.04
C GLY A 198 -3.92 -8.96 -10.01
N TYR A 199 -2.89 -8.27 -10.47
CA TYR A 199 -1.52 -8.80 -10.43
C TYR A 199 -0.85 -8.50 -9.10
N TYR A 200 0.00 -9.43 -8.67
CA TYR A 200 0.87 -9.31 -7.51
C TYR A 200 2.29 -9.57 -8.00
N THR A 201 3.20 -8.63 -7.75
CA THR A 201 4.60 -8.70 -8.17
C THR A 201 5.48 -8.75 -6.93
N VAL A 202 6.47 -9.65 -6.91
CA VAL A 202 7.47 -9.70 -5.84
C VAL A 202 8.70 -8.87 -6.22
N TYR A 203 9.27 -8.19 -5.25
CA TYR A 203 10.52 -7.46 -5.35
C TYR A 203 11.49 -7.95 -4.27
N GLY A 204 12.79 -7.92 -4.55
CA GLY A 204 13.80 -8.42 -3.61
C GLY A 204 13.80 -9.96 -3.43
N GLY A 205 14.45 -10.42 -2.37
CA GLY A 205 14.61 -11.84 -2.04
C GLY A 205 15.43 -12.66 -3.05
N THR A 206 15.48 -13.97 -2.83
CA THR A 206 16.23 -14.93 -3.64
C THR A 206 15.28 -15.89 -4.37
N PRO A 207 15.22 -15.93 -5.71
CA PRO A 207 14.43 -16.94 -6.42
C PRO A 207 14.85 -18.38 -6.04
N PRO A 208 13.96 -19.39 -6.13
CA PRO A 208 12.61 -19.34 -6.71
C PRO A 208 11.55 -18.76 -5.75
N TYR A 209 10.52 -18.15 -6.33
CA TYR A 209 9.36 -17.65 -5.57
C TYR A 209 8.18 -18.60 -5.68
N THR A 210 7.53 -18.85 -4.55
CA THR A 210 6.32 -19.67 -4.42
C THR A 210 5.21 -18.86 -3.76
N TRP A 211 3.99 -18.97 -4.28
CA TRP A 211 2.85 -18.15 -3.86
C TRP A 211 1.70 -19.00 -3.35
N ARG A 212 0.97 -18.49 -2.35
CA ARG A 212 -0.27 -19.11 -1.83
C ARG A 212 -1.28 -18.06 -1.37
N VAL A 213 -2.53 -18.50 -1.22
CA VAL A 213 -3.62 -17.74 -0.58
C VAL A 213 -3.97 -18.40 0.76
N SER A 214 -4.49 -17.62 1.70
CA SER A 214 -4.97 -18.16 2.99
C SER A 214 -6.27 -18.95 2.86
N ASP A 215 -7.13 -18.59 1.91
CA ASP A 215 -8.40 -19.29 1.65
C ASP A 215 -8.70 -19.38 0.14
N SER A 216 -8.68 -20.60 -0.40
CA SER A 216 -9.01 -20.86 -1.82
C SER A 216 -10.49 -20.66 -2.16
N ALA A 217 -11.39 -20.62 -1.17
CA ALA A 217 -12.80 -20.32 -1.39
C ALA A 217 -13.02 -18.85 -1.75
N LEU A 218 -12.13 -17.93 -1.34
CA LEU A 218 -12.21 -16.49 -1.63
C LEU A 218 -11.52 -16.10 -2.95
N GLY A 219 -10.55 -16.90 -3.41
CA GLY A 219 -9.85 -16.66 -4.68
C GLY A 219 -8.71 -17.63 -4.96
N THR A 220 -8.12 -17.52 -6.14
CA THR A 220 -7.03 -18.39 -6.61
C THR A 220 -5.89 -17.58 -7.23
N LEU A 221 -4.69 -18.15 -7.28
CA LEU A 221 -3.51 -17.57 -7.92
C LEU A 221 -3.12 -18.38 -9.16
N SER A 222 -2.74 -17.70 -10.24
CA SER A 222 -2.16 -18.33 -11.42
C SER A 222 -1.14 -17.39 -12.10
N PRO A 223 0.11 -17.84 -12.34
CA PRO A 223 0.72 -19.06 -11.80
C PRO A 223 0.89 -19.01 -10.26
N THR A 224 1.39 -20.09 -9.64
CA THR A 224 1.76 -20.12 -8.21
C THR A 224 3.28 -20.01 -7.98
N THR A 225 4.04 -19.72 -9.03
CA THR A 225 5.49 -19.52 -9.00
C THR A 225 5.89 -18.36 -9.91
N GLY A 226 7.08 -17.80 -9.68
CA GLY A 226 7.64 -16.72 -10.50
C GLY A 226 7.51 -15.34 -9.85
N THR A 227 8.00 -14.32 -10.54
CA THR A 227 8.07 -12.94 -10.03
C THR A 227 6.73 -12.20 -10.04
N ARG A 228 5.75 -12.71 -10.79
CA ARG A 228 4.43 -12.10 -10.92
C ARG A 228 3.36 -13.18 -11.01
N VAL A 229 2.27 -12.99 -10.28
CA VAL A 229 1.10 -13.87 -10.27
C VAL A 229 -0.18 -13.07 -10.45
N THR A 230 -1.23 -13.71 -10.95
CA THR A 230 -2.57 -13.12 -11.02
C THR A 230 -3.45 -13.74 -9.93
N TYR A 231 -3.96 -12.91 -9.03
CA TYR A 231 -5.04 -13.29 -8.13
C TYR A 231 -6.38 -13.11 -8.84
N THR A 232 -7.29 -14.07 -8.71
CA THR A 232 -8.67 -14.00 -9.19
C THR A 232 -9.63 -14.32 -8.05
N THR A 233 -10.51 -13.39 -7.71
CA THR A 233 -11.54 -13.58 -6.67
C THR A 233 -12.65 -14.51 -7.15
N THR A 234 -13.25 -15.28 -6.23
CA THR A 234 -14.48 -16.05 -6.47
C THR A 234 -15.74 -15.22 -6.33
N ARG A 235 -15.62 -13.92 -6.01
CA ARG A 235 -16.71 -12.98 -5.69
C ARG A 235 -17.45 -13.29 -4.39
N ILE A 236 -16.88 -14.13 -3.53
CA ILE A 236 -17.36 -14.30 -2.17
C ILE A 236 -16.78 -13.16 -1.33
N PRO A 237 -17.61 -12.32 -0.67
CA PRO A 237 -17.11 -11.26 0.19
C PRO A 237 -16.19 -11.79 1.29
N GLY A 238 -15.04 -11.17 1.46
CA GLY A 238 -14.04 -11.59 2.41
C GLY A 238 -12.64 -11.08 2.09
N THR A 239 -11.74 -11.24 3.07
CA THR A 239 -10.32 -10.89 2.97
C THR A 239 -9.50 -12.16 2.82
N ASN A 240 -8.69 -12.21 1.77
CA ASN A 240 -7.71 -13.26 1.50
C ASN A 240 -6.30 -12.71 1.71
N ILE A 241 -5.41 -13.50 2.31
CA ILE A 241 -4.01 -13.15 2.51
C ILE A 241 -3.20 -13.89 1.45
N ILE A 242 -2.53 -13.14 0.59
CA ILE A 242 -1.57 -13.66 -0.39
C ILE A 242 -0.20 -13.65 0.25
N THR A 243 0.49 -14.79 0.21
CA THR A 243 1.85 -14.95 0.73
C THR A 243 2.78 -15.38 -0.38
N VAL A 244 3.95 -14.73 -0.48
CA VAL A 244 5.09 -15.18 -1.28
C VAL A 244 6.17 -15.72 -0.34
N THR A 245 6.81 -16.81 -0.73
CA THR A 245 7.97 -17.39 -0.07
C THR A 245 9.10 -17.51 -1.08
N ASP A 246 10.28 -17.01 -0.77
CA ASP A 246 11.44 -17.07 -1.64
C ASP A 246 12.30 -18.34 -1.38
N GLY A 247 13.40 -18.48 -2.13
CA GLY A 247 14.34 -19.60 -2.05
C GLY A 247 15.14 -19.67 -0.75
N ASN A 248 15.22 -18.58 0.01
CA ASN A 248 15.81 -18.56 1.36
C ASN A 248 14.78 -18.86 2.45
N HIS A 249 13.51 -19.05 2.09
CA HIS A 249 12.36 -19.21 2.98
C HIS A 249 11.91 -17.92 3.67
N ASP A 250 12.35 -16.76 3.18
CA ASP A 250 11.79 -15.49 3.61
C ASP A 250 10.34 -15.37 3.09
N THR A 251 9.48 -14.68 3.81
CA THR A 251 8.07 -14.53 3.43
C THR A 251 7.62 -13.08 3.47
N ALA A 252 6.78 -12.70 2.50
CA ALA A 252 6.04 -11.44 2.50
C ALA A 252 4.55 -11.69 2.25
N THR A 253 3.70 -10.78 2.73
CA THR A 253 2.24 -10.91 2.61
C THR A 253 1.58 -9.66 2.04
N ALA A 254 0.45 -9.84 1.35
CA ALA A 254 -0.42 -8.79 0.87
C ALA A 254 -1.89 -9.21 1.01
N TRP A 255 -2.81 -8.26 1.09
CA TRP A 255 -4.25 -8.54 1.19
C TRP A 255 -4.93 -8.45 -0.17
N ALA A 256 -5.92 -9.31 -0.38
CA ALA A 256 -6.90 -9.25 -1.46
C ALA A 256 -8.30 -9.29 -0.85
N GLU A 257 -9.09 -8.24 -1.03
CA GLU A 257 -10.41 -8.11 -0.44
C GLU A 257 -11.48 -8.06 -1.52
N TYR A 258 -12.54 -8.85 -1.35
CA TYR A 258 -13.76 -8.71 -2.15
C TYR A 258 -14.88 -8.17 -1.27
N HIS A 259 -15.56 -7.12 -1.73
CA HIS A 259 -16.70 -6.48 -1.04
C HIS A 259 -17.95 -6.51 -1.89
#